data_AF-A0A3C0N2M2-F1
#
_entry.id   AF-A0A3C0N2M2-F1
#
_cell.length_a   1.000
_cell.length_b   1.000
_cell.length_c   1.000
_cell.angle_alpha   90.00
_cell.angle_beta   90.00
_cell.angle_gamma   90.00
#
_symmetry.space_group_name_H-M   'P 1'
#
loop_
_entity.id
_entity.type
_entity.pdbx_description
1 polymer ?
#
loop_
_entity_poly.entity_id
_entity_poly.type
_entity_poly.pdbx_seq_one_letter_code
_entity_poly.pdbx_strand_id
1 'polypeptide(L)'
;MEDILATTASPFDFNADMGTISNNAYGLSGVLDNHQIFGTALNMSHATSLIGSELEQLTIDPAITTSFDSGIFTVGDTGEVSIDFLLDSGEYRGELALFSLEGMEQYTPGSTDFIEEAARRALTNSELGHIVISDCVEGARFNGVLPSEGDFNAGTYSGVKTFNLNPGDQFGFMLIPDGWVSEVFENPSIDGSKEPLFSMTTAGSGNTSQFAQLIDVSADGNSFAFEDLSVEGNSDRDYNDLIFQVQGAIAQAPLLDDVINPAKDWRDSEAGQEVLIYAASNENGPLSNMGSDLAQVFVEYESYLRKGGNPSLFDPTNFLLQVQNGQVVIDAVTTGDTNTLLADLTALGLQHSAAFGAVVSGLLPIESINEVAALNSLTFASPAYRPITNAGQVDPNGNQAGNRAMNADGVRAAFNVNGTGVTVGVISDSYDTSINQIRAANDVASGDLPGNVNVLDDGLRNGTDEGRAMLQIIHDVAPGANLAFHTGFLGAANFAQGIKDLEEVGANVIVDDVSVYREPFFQDGIIAQAVDEVVGQDVAYFSSAGNFERTSYESTFRSSGQRIDGAIAHDFDPGSGVDFLQQISVRNRALGDPADPSDDDPAKELVIALQWDS
;
A
#
# COMPACT_ATOMS: atom_id res chain seq x y z
N MET A 1 30.73 65.71 -21.93
CA MET A 1 31.94 65.57 -21.11
C MET A 1 31.65 64.52 -20.05
N GLU A 2 32.28 63.36 -20.07
CA GLU A 2 33.04 62.72 -21.16
C GLU A 2 33.21 61.22 -20.84
N ASP A 3 33.57 60.43 -21.84
CA ASP A 3 33.56 58.95 -21.80
C ASP A 3 34.51 58.31 -20.78
N ILE A 4 34.24 57.05 -20.40
CA ILE A 4 34.95 55.87 -20.94
C ILE A 4 34.28 54.54 -20.50
N LEU A 5 33.75 53.83 -21.50
CA LEU A 5 33.60 52.38 -21.77
C LEU A 5 33.95 51.38 -20.64
N ALA A 6 33.17 50.35 -20.27
CA ALA A 6 32.22 49.43 -20.95
C ALA A 6 32.82 48.19 -21.66
N THR A 7 32.49 46.99 -21.14
CA THR A 7 32.08 45.78 -21.91
C THR A 7 31.54 44.68 -20.98
N THR A 8 30.26 44.33 -21.12
CA THR A 8 29.63 43.10 -20.63
C THR A 8 28.76 42.54 -21.75
N ALA A 9 28.66 41.21 -21.91
CA ALA A 9 27.98 40.60 -23.05
C ALA A 9 27.05 39.44 -22.66
N SER A 10 25.81 39.57 -23.10
CA SER A 10 24.69 38.63 -23.24
C SER A 10 23.63 39.38 -24.08
N PRO A 11 22.62 38.77 -24.75
CA PRO A 11 22.29 37.35 -24.95
C PRO A 11 22.29 36.97 -26.46
N PHE A 12 21.69 35.84 -26.87
CA PHE A 12 20.58 35.79 -27.87
C PHE A 12 20.07 34.36 -28.17
N ASP A 13 18.77 34.27 -28.48
CA ASP A 13 18.01 33.14 -29.04
C ASP A 13 18.52 32.58 -30.38
N PHE A 14 18.12 31.34 -30.75
CA PHE A 14 17.26 31.09 -31.94
C PHE A 14 16.79 29.62 -32.11
N ASN A 15 15.55 29.46 -32.57
CA ASN A 15 14.96 28.23 -33.13
C ASN A 15 15.65 27.78 -34.43
N ALA A 16 15.71 26.47 -34.72
CA ALA A 16 15.40 25.89 -36.04
C ALA A 16 15.41 24.33 -36.09
N ASP A 17 14.25 23.76 -36.38
CA ASP A 17 14.00 22.87 -37.54
C ASP A 17 14.92 21.63 -37.77
N MET A 18 14.37 20.42 -37.53
CA MET A 18 14.90 19.16 -38.07
C MET A 18 13.80 18.37 -38.77
N GLY A 19 13.85 18.39 -40.10
CA GLY A 19 12.97 17.62 -40.98
C GLY A 19 13.36 16.14 -41.09
N THR A 20 12.43 15.37 -41.64
CA THR A 20 12.52 13.93 -41.91
C THR A 20 13.56 13.57 -42.99
N ILE A 21 14.05 12.31 -43.00
CA ILE A 21 13.95 11.34 -44.14
C ILE A 21 14.82 10.08 -43.92
N SER A 22 14.12 8.96 -43.70
CA SER A 22 14.24 7.60 -44.27
C SER A 22 15.57 6.80 -44.43
N ASN A 23 15.40 5.49 -44.15
CA ASN A 23 15.83 4.32 -44.93
C ASN A 23 17.23 3.67 -44.78
N ASN A 24 17.19 2.52 -44.10
CA ASN A 24 17.50 1.17 -44.62
C ASN A 24 18.94 0.70 -44.95
N ALA A 25 19.17 -0.55 -44.48
CA ALA A 25 19.80 -1.69 -45.16
C ALA A 25 21.31 -1.99 -44.99
N TYR A 26 21.54 -3.11 -44.28
CA TYR A 26 22.45 -4.23 -44.60
C TYR A 26 23.90 -3.98 -45.06
N GLY A 27 24.89 -4.55 -44.35
CA GLY A 27 26.23 -4.76 -44.91
C GLY A 27 27.31 -5.32 -43.98
N LEU A 28 27.51 -6.64 -44.01
CA LEU A 28 28.59 -7.43 -43.37
C LEU A 28 30.05 -6.92 -43.55
N SER A 29 30.94 -7.44 -42.67
CA SER A 29 32.43 -7.41 -42.67
C SER A 29 33.07 -6.36 -41.74
N GLY A 30 34.00 -6.66 -40.81
CA GLY A 30 34.54 -7.96 -40.35
C GLY A 30 36.00 -7.86 -39.87
N VAL A 31 36.35 -8.56 -38.76
CA VAL A 31 37.72 -8.88 -38.23
C VAL A 31 38.58 -7.66 -37.80
N LEU A 32 39.53 -7.64 -36.83
CA LEU A 32 40.28 -8.58 -35.94
C LEU A 32 40.42 -7.90 -34.54
N ASP A 33 40.87 -8.48 -33.41
CA ASP A 33 40.94 -9.83 -32.82
C ASP A 33 41.43 -9.68 -31.35
N ASN A 34 40.95 -10.51 -30.39
CA ASN A 34 41.82 -11.27 -29.44
C ASN A 34 41.05 -12.03 -28.33
N HIS A 35 41.23 -13.36 -28.32
CA HIS A 35 41.04 -14.25 -27.17
C HIS A 35 41.97 -15.47 -27.35
N GLN A 36 42.63 -15.93 -26.28
CA GLN A 36 43.22 -17.28 -26.15
C GLN A 36 42.64 -17.88 -24.87
N ILE A 37 41.95 -19.03 -24.81
CA ILE A 37 42.14 -20.38 -25.38
C ILE A 37 43.18 -21.24 -24.64
N PHE A 38 42.64 -22.20 -23.87
CA PHE A 38 43.02 -23.62 -23.81
C PHE A 38 41.71 -24.43 -23.63
N GLY A 39 41.43 -25.57 -24.28
CA GLY A 39 42.12 -26.23 -25.39
C GLY A 39 42.39 -27.73 -25.16
N THR A 40 41.43 -28.61 -25.45
CA THR A 40 41.68 -30.05 -25.74
C THR A 40 40.50 -30.68 -26.50
N ALA A 41 40.78 -31.52 -27.51
CA ALA A 41 39.77 -32.23 -28.29
C ALA A 41 40.16 -33.68 -28.60
N LEU A 42 39.11 -34.49 -28.77
CA LEU A 42 38.95 -35.90 -29.15
C LEU A 42 40.07 -36.61 -29.96
N ASN A 43 40.09 -37.94 -29.82
CA ASN A 43 40.48 -38.86 -30.89
C ASN A 43 39.66 -40.19 -30.82
N MET A 44 39.27 -40.76 -31.98
CA MET A 44 38.51 -42.01 -32.12
C MET A 44 39.31 -43.04 -32.94
N SER A 45 39.29 -44.32 -32.55
CA SER A 45 39.19 -45.47 -33.50
C SER A 45 39.21 -46.85 -32.78
N HIS A 46 38.60 -47.85 -33.44
CA HIS A 46 38.56 -49.28 -33.11
C HIS A 46 37.66 -49.71 -31.92
N ALA A 47 36.92 -50.83 -31.96
CA ALA A 47 36.42 -51.63 -33.09
C ALA A 47 35.25 -52.54 -32.65
N THR A 48 34.35 -52.80 -33.60
CA THR A 48 33.21 -53.76 -33.62
C THR A 48 33.32 -55.07 -32.82
N SER A 49 32.31 -55.38 -31.99
CA SER A 49 31.90 -56.72 -31.48
C SER A 49 30.78 -56.51 -30.45
N LEU A 50 29.53 -57.00 -30.53
CA LEU A 50 28.87 -58.00 -31.39
C LEU A 50 27.43 -57.56 -31.72
N ILE A 51 26.85 -58.13 -32.78
CA ILE A 51 25.39 -58.13 -33.01
C ILE A 51 24.83 -59.46 -32.45
N GLY A 52 23.78 -59.40 -31.65
CA GLY A 52 22.98 -60.59 -31.31
C GLY A 52 22.20 -60.48 -30.00
N SER A 53 20.87 -60.65 -30.10
CA SER A 53 19.87 -60.75 -29.01
C SER A 53 19.78 -59.54 -28.05
N GLU A 54 18.62 -58.93 -27.80
CA GLU A 54 17.23 -59.37 -27.95
C GLU A 54 16.32 -58.28 -28.56
N LEU A 55 15.22 -58.72 -29.19
CA LEU A 55 14.07 -57.87 -29.49
C LEU A 55 13.14 -57.92 -28.27
N GLU A 56 13.25 -56.94 -27.37
CA GLU A 56 12.15 -56.62 -26.44
C GLU A 56 11.53 -55.27 -26.82
N GLN A 57 10.23 -55.17 -26.56
CA GLN A 57 9.33 -54.18 -27.14
C GLN A 57 9.73 -52.74 -26.80
N LEU A 58 9.77 -51.86 -27.82
CA LEU A 58 9.30 -50.50 -27.61
C LEU A 58 7.79 -50.55 -27.37
N THR A 59 7.39 -50.71 -26.11
CA THR A 59 6.15 -50.10 -25.66
C THR A 59 6.40 -48.59 -25.65
N ILE A 60 5.86 -47.89 -26.64
CA ILE A 60 5.64 -46.45 -26.52
C ILE A 60 4.65 -46.31 -25.36
N ASP A 61 5.09 -45.67 -24.29
CA ASP A 61 4.21 -45.29 -23.19
C ASP A 61 3.24 -44.21 -23.71
N PRO A 62 1.92 -44.43 -23.72
CA PRO A 62 0.96 -43.47 -24.25
C PRO A 62 0.65 -42.33 -23.27
N ALA A 63 1.32 -42.26 -22.10
CA ALA A 63 1.24 -41.13 -21.20
C ALA A 63 2.02 -39.91 -21.72
N ILE A 64 1.51 -39.27 -22.79
CA ILE A 64 1.68 -37.82 -22.91
C ILE A 64 0.75 -37.21 -21.86
N THR A 65 1.26 -37.01 -20.65
CA THR A 65 0.60 -36.19 -19.65
C THR A 65 0.53 -34.77 -20.20
N THR A 66 -0.68 -34.28 -20.51
CA THR A 66 -0.91 -32.89 -20.86
C THR A 66 -0.64 -32.02 -19.63
N SER A 67 0.60 -31.55 -19.49
CA SER A 67 0.95 -30.52 -18.52
C SER A 67 0.53 -29.15 -19.06
N PHE A 68 -0.11 -28.37 -18.22
CA PHE A 68 -0.36 -26.96 -18.46
C PHE A 68 0.73 -26.14 -17.77
N ASP A 69 1.13 -25.02 -18.36
CA ASP A 69 2.23 -24.18 -17.84
C ASP A 69 1.73 -23.11 -16.85
N SER A 70 0.48 -22.64 -17.01
CA SER A 70 -0.15 -21.64 -16.15
C SER A 70 -1.69 -21.74 -16.18
N GLY A 71 -2.36 -20.95 -15.32
CA GLY A 71 -3.81 -20.73 -15.38
C GLY A 71 -4.68 -21.86 -14.81
N ILE A 72 -4.08 -22.77 -14.05
CA ILE A 72 -4.77 -23.78 -13.25
C ILE A 72 -4.88 -23.31 -11.80
N PHE A 73 -6.05 -23.54 -11.23
CA PHE A 73 -6.38 -23.27 -9.84
C PHE A 73 -6.50 -24.60 -9.09
N THR A 74 -5.96 -24.67 -7.86
CA THR A 74 -6.07 -25.84 -6.98
C THR A 74 -6.91 -25.46 -5.77
N VAL A 75 -8.00 -26.20 -5.52
CA VAL A 75 -8.95 -25.92 -4.44
C VAL A 75 -8.32 -26.19 -3.07
N GLY A 76 -8.51 -25.25 -2.13
CA GLY A 76 -8.04 -25.37 -0.75
C GLY A 76 -8.82 -26.38 0.10
N ASP A 77 -8.33 -26.62 1.32
CA ASP A 77 -8.84 -27.67 2.22
C ASP A 77 -10.33 -27.54 2.61
N THR A 78 -10.94 -26.36 2.44
CA THR A 78 -12.37 -26.12 2.73
C THR A 78 -13.30 -26.63 1.63
N GLY A 79 -12.84 -26.67 0.36
CA GLY A 79 -13.70 -26.89 -0.80
C GLY A 79 -14.51 -25.66 -1.22
N GLU A 80 -14.46 -24.57 -0.47
CA GLU A 80 -15.17 -23.32 -0.76
C GLU A 80 -14.28 -22.40 -1.62
N VAL A 81 -14.75 -22.04 -2.81
CA VAL A 81 -14.07 -21.07 -3.70
C VAL A 81 -14.96 -19.85 -3.87
N SER A 82 -14.45 -18.66 -3.53
CA SER A 82 -15.17 -17.40 -3.63
C SER A 82 -14.68 -16.55 -4.80
N ILE A 83 -15.62 -15.92 -5.51
CA ILE A 83 -15.38 -15.03 -6.65
C ILE A 83 -15.95 -13.64 -6.34
N ASP A 84 -15.12 -12.61 -6.47
CA ASP A 84 -15.55 -11.19 -6.42
C ASP A 84 -15.33 -10.55 -7.80
N PHE A 85 -16.38 -10.03 -8.43
CA PHE A 85 -16.30 -9.34 -9.73
C PHE A 85 -15.93 -7.88 -9.51
N LEU A 86 -14.69 -7.50 -9.83
CA LEU A 86 -14.13 -6.21 -9.46
C LEU A 86 -14.40 -5.12 -10.48
N LEU A 87 -14.07 -5.37 -11.75
CA LEU A 87 -14.17 -4.38 -12.83
C LEU A 87 -14.61 -5.03 -14.14
N ASP A 88 -15.39 -4.27 -14.91
CA ASP A 88 -15.69 -4.48 -16.32
C ASP A 88 -15.51 -3.14 -17.06
N SER A 89 -14.73 -3.15 -18.14
CA SER A 89 -14.60 -2.03 -19.09
C SER A 89 -14.73 -2.46 -20.55
N GLY A 90 -15.20 -3.68 -20.82
CA GLY A 90 -15.35 -4.24 -22.16
C GLY A 90 -16.70 -3.91 -22.81
N GLU A 91 -16.77 -3.88 -24.15
CA GLU A 91 -18.08 -3.76 -24.84
C GLU A 91 -18.88 -5.08 -24.86
N TYR A 92 -18.22 -6.21 -24.63
CA TYR A 92 -18.78 -7.55 -24.75
C TYR A 92 -19.47 -8.04 -23.47
N ARG A 93 -20.56 -8.81 -23.64
CA ARG A 93 -21.46 -9.20 -22.54
C ARG A 93 -21.47 -10.70 -22.36
N GLY A 94 -20.62 -11.15 -21.43
CA GLY A 94 -20.19 -12.54 -21.37
C GLY A 94 -20.66 -13.36 -20.17
N GLU A 95 -20.18 -14.59 -20.14
CA GLU A 95 -20.20 -15.46 -18.95
C GLU A 95 -18.80 -15.98 -18.64
N LEU A 96 -18.34 -15.78 -17.40
CA LEU A 96 -17.18 -16.49 -16.86
C LEU A 96 -17.68 -17.74 -16.14
N ALA A 97 -17.10 -18.89 -16.45
CA ALA A 97 -17.36 -20.15 -15.77
C ALA A 97 -16.09 -20.82 -15.26
N LEU A 98 -16.21 -21.56 -14.16
CA LEU A 98 -15.19 -22.49 -13.70
C LEU A 98 -15.61 -23.94 -13.95
N PHE A 99 -14.64 -24.81 -14.22
CA PHE A 99 -14.85 -26.23 -14.46
C PHE A 99 -13.70 -27.08 -13.91
N SER A 100 -14.03 -28.15 -13.20
CA SER A 100 -13.07 -29.14 -12.70
C SER A 100 -12.33 -29.80 -13.86
N LEU A 101 -11.04 -30.06 -13.68
CA LEU A 101 -10.16 -30.77 -14.61
C LEU A 101 -10.10 -32.28 -14.33
N GLU A 102 -10.72 -32.76 -13.26
CA GLU A 102 -10.66 -34.18 -12.88
C GLU A 102 -11.29 -35.07 -13.96
N GLY A 103 -10.51 -36.02 -14.48
CA GLY A 103 -10.92 -36.88 -15.60
C GLY A 103 -10.96 -36.19 -16.97
N MET A 104 -10.39 -34.98 -17.12
CA MET A 104 -10.28 -34.29 -18.41
C MET A 104 -9.04 -34.66 -19.23
N GLU A 105 -8.08 -35.39 -18.65
CA GLU A 105 -6.84 -35.84 -19.31
C GLU A 105 -7.05 -36.77 -20.51
N GLN A 106 -8.27 -37.28 -20.71
CA GLN A 106 -8.67 -38.04 -21.89
C GLN A 106 -8.97 -37.17 -23.13
N TYR A 107 -9.16 -35.85 -22.95
CA TYR A 107 -9.48 -34.90 -24.00
C TYR A 107 -8.27 -34.03 -24.33
N THR A 108 -8.00 -33.79 -25.60
CA THR A 108 -6.96 -32.84 -26.01
C THR A 108 -7.44 -31.41 -25.69
N PRO A 109 -6.68 -30.59 -24.93
CA PRO A 109 -7.05 -29.20 -24.68
C PRO A 109 -7.32 -28.43 -25.97
N GLY A 110 -8.36 -27.60 -25.99
CA GLY A 110 -8.80 -26.85 -27.18
C GLY A 110 -9.47 -27.68 -28.29
N SER A 111 -9.67 -28.99 -28.10
CA SER A 111 -10.51 -29.78 -29.00
C SER A 111 -12.01 -29.55 -28.74
N THR A 112 -12.86 -29.80 -29.74
CA THR A 112 -14.32 -29.70 -29.58
C THR A 112 -14.85 -30.53 -28.42
N ASP A 113 -14.30 -31.74 -28.22
CA ASP A 113 -14.72 -32.66 -27.17
C ASP A 113 -14.33 -32.14 -25.77
N PHE A 114 -13.19 -31.45 -25.66
CA PHE A 114 -12.77 -30.75 -24.44
C PHE A 114 -13.68 -29.55 -24.15
N ILE A 115 -13.97 -28.74 -25.16
CA ILE A 115 -14.82 -27.55 -25.06
C ILE A 115 -16.27 -27.93 -24.68
N GLU A 116 -16.82 -28.97 -25.31
CA GLU A 116 -18.16 -29.49 -24.99
C GLU A 116 -18.24 -29.97 -23.53
N GLU A 117 -17.25 -30.73 -23.07
CA GLU A 117 -17.22 -31.25 -21.70
C GLU A 117 -17.00 -30.14 -20.67
N ALA A 118 -16.14 -29.15 -20.93
CA ALA A 118 -15.95 -27.98 -20.06
C ALA A 118 -17.24 -27.17 -19.91
N ALA A 119 -17.92 -26.86 -21.04
CA ALA A 119 -19.22 -26.18 -21.02
C ALA A 119 -20.30 -27.01 -20.32
N ARG A 120 -20.34 -28.33 -20.57
CA ARG A 120 -21.27 -29.25 -19.89
C ARG A 120 -21.05 -29.25 -18.37
N ARG A 121 -19.79 -29.21 -17.91
CA ARG A 121 -19.40 -29.16 -16.49
C ARG A 121 -19.85 -27.86 -15.84
N ALA A 122 -19.51 -26.71 -16.44
CA ALA A 122 -19.95 -25.38 -15.99
C ALA A 122 -21.47 -25.27 -15.81
N LEU A 123 -22.25 -25.84 -16.74
CA LEU A 123 -23.72 -25.85 -16.71
C LEU A 123 -24.32 -26.77 -15.64
N THR A 124 -23.53 -27.59 -14.93
CA THR A 124 -24.09 -28.49 -13.90
C THR A 124 -24.47 -27.76 -12.61
N ASN A 125 -23.83 -26.63 -12.31
CA ASN A 125 -23.91 -25.95 -11.01
C ASN A 125 -23.67 -26.92 -9.84
N SER A 126 -22.53 -27.63 -9.90
CA SER A 126 -22.10 -28.67 -8.96
C SER A 126 -20.58 -28.66 -8.80
N GLU A 127 -20.03 -29.59 -8.03
CA GLU A 127 -18.59 -29.76 -7.80
C GLU A 127 -17.78 -29.99 -9.10
N LEU A 128 -18.46 -30.26 -10.23
CA LEU A 128 -17.84 -30.31 -11.56
C LEU A 128 -17.65 -28.94 -12.23
N GLY A 129 -18.45 -27.92 -11.88
CA GLY A 129 -18.40 -26.61 -12.51
C GLY A 129 -19.61 -25.71 -12.24
N HIS A 130 -19.38 -24.41 -12.38
CA HIS A 130 -20.34 -23.33 -12.13
C HIS A 130 -20.13 -22.19 -13.15
N ILE A 131 -21.22 -21.51 -13.53
CA ILE A 131 -21.14 -20.14 -14.08
C ILE A 131 -20.97 -19.19 -12.89
N VAL A 132 -19.94 -18.35 -12.93
CA VAL A 132 -19.48 -17.56 -11.78
C VAL A 132 -19.55 -16.05 -11.98
N ILE A 133 -19.63 -15.54 -13.21
CA ILE A 133 -19.97 -14.14 -13.53
C ILE A 133 -20.87 -14.17 -14.78
N SER A 134 -21.91 -13.34 -14.81
CA SER A 134 -22.79 -13.19 -15.98
C SER A 134 -23.02 -11.69 -16.25
N ASP A 135 -22.06 -11.06 -16.91
CA ASP A 135 -22.03 -9.61 -17.16
C ASP A 135 -23.29 -9.10 -17.91
N CYS A 136 -23.93 -9.97 -18.70
CA CYS A 136 -25.25 -9.71 -19.27
C CYS A 136 -26.30 -9.18 -18.27
N VAL A 137 -26.18 -9.48 -16.96
CA VAL A 137 -27.19 -9.20 -15.93
C VAL A 137 -26.63 -8.79 -14.55
N GLU A 138 -25.32 -8.88 -14.35
CA GLU A 138 -24.62 -8.66 -13.08
C GLU A 138 -23.50 -7.63 -13.26
N GLY A 139 -23.48 -6.60 -12.41
CA GLY A 139 -22.47 -5.56 -12.50
C GLY A 139 -21.21 -5.87 -11.69
N ALA A 140 -20.09 -5.28 -12.08
CA ALA A 140 -18.87 -5.30 -11.30
C ALA A 140 -18.94 -4.37 -10.08
N ARG A 141 -18.09 -4.61 -9.07
CA ARG A 141 -18.01 -3.84 -7.81
C ARG A 141 -17.69 -2.36 -8.07
N PHE A 142 -16.70 -2.10 -8.91
CA PHE A 142 -16.27 -0.75 -9.27
C PHE A 142 -16.94 -0.31 -10.57
N ASN A 143 -17.33 0.96 -10.63
CA ASN A 143 -17.83 1.62 -11.84
C ASN A 143 -16.82 2.73 -12.16
N GLY A 144 -16.39 2.86 -13.41
CA GLY A 144 -15.36 3.84 -13.74
C GLY A 144 -15.01 3.87 -15.22
N VAL A 145 -14.71 5.06 -15.72
CA VAL A 145 -14.23 5.26 -17.08
C VAL A 145 -12.71 5.09 -17.08
N LEU A 146 -12.21 4.00 -17.66
CA LEU A 146 -10.79 3.79 -17.84
C LEU A 146 -10.20 4.63 -18.99
N PRO A 147 -8.87 4.85 -19.02
CA PRO A 147 -8.24 5.62 -20.08
C PRO A 147 -8.42 4.98 -21.47
N SER A 148 -9.11 5.69 -22.36
CA SER A 148 -9.43 5.29 -23.76
C SER A 148 -10.68 4.43 -23.96
N GLU A 149 -11.42 4.11 -22.90
CA GLU A 149 -12.62 3.27 -22.93
C GLU A 149 -13.87 3.97 -22.36
N GLY A 150 -14.98 3.25 -22.33
CA GLY A 150 -16.22 3.65 -21.67
C GLY A 150 -16.34 3.06 -20.26
N ASP A 151 -17.47 3.32 -19.63
CA ASP A 151 -17.99 2.56 -18.49
C ASP A 151 -19.12 1.68 -19.04
N PHE A 152 -18.90 0.37 -19.09
CA PHE A 152 -19.83 -0.59 -19.70
C PHE A 152 -20.55 -1.49 -18.68
N ASN A 153 -20.09 -1.43 -17.42
CA ASN A 153 -20.62 -2.14 -16.26
C ASN A 153 -22.14 -2.04 -16.20
N ALA A 154 -22.80 -3.19 -16.17
CA ALA A 154 -24.24 -3.28 -16.33
C ALA A 154 -24.93 -4.16 -15.29
N GLY A 155 -26.00 -3.61 -14.71
CA GLY A 155 -26.83 -4.32 -13.75
C GLY A 155 -26.54 -3.86 -12.34
N THR A 156 -26.38 -4.80 -11.42
CA THR A 156 -26.09 -4.53 -10.01
C THR A 156 -25.05 -5.52 -9.51
N TYR A 157 -24.06 -5.01 -8.77
CA TYR A 157 -23.10 -5.85 -8.08
C TYR A 157 -23.78 -6.80 -7.08
N SER A 158 -23.51 -8.10 -7.22
CA SER A 158 -24.21 -9.15 -6.45
C SER A 158 -23.49 -9.57 -5.16
N GLY A 159 -22.35 -8.94 -4.84
CA GLY A 159 -21.49 -9.36 -3.74
C GLY A 159 -20.52 -10.49 -4.13
N VAL A 160 -19.64 -10.84 -3.20
CA VAL A 160 -18.78 -12.02 -3.31
C VAL A 160 -19.64 -13.29 -3.34
N LYS A 161 -19.39 -14.19 -4.29
CA LYS A 161 -20.15 -15.44 -4.46
C LYS A 161 -19.27 -16.65 -4.19
N THR A 162 -19.73 -17.53 -3.31
CA THR A 162 -19.01 -18.75 -2.91
C THR A 162 -19.62 -20.00 -3.54
N PHE A 163 -18.76 -20.84 -4.10
CA PHE A 163 -19.07 -22.08 -4.79
C PHE A 163 -18.39 -23.27 -4.09
N ASN A 164 -18.96 -24.47 -4.21
CA ASN A 164 -18.41 -25.68 -3.57
C ASN A 164 -17.79 -26.60 -4.63
N LEU A 165 -16.50 -26.89 -4.47
CA LEU A 165 -15.72 -27.85 -5.24
C LEU A 165 -15.11 -28.89 -4.28
N ASN A 166 -14.51 -29.96 -4.79
CA ASN A 166 -13.82 -30.91 -3.90
C ASN A 166 -12.47 -30.32 -3.46
N PRO A 167 -12.09 -30.41 -2.16
CA PRO A 167 -10.78 -30.01 -1.69
C PRO A 167 -9.64 -30.72 -2.42
N GLY A 168 -8.65 -29.97 -2.90
CA GLY A 168 -7.50 -30.48 -3.64
C GLY A 168 -7.73 -30.79 -5.13
N ASP A 169 -8.97 -30.69 -5.65
CA ASP A 169 -9.22 -30.76 -7.09
C ASP A 169 -8.55 -29.59 -7.82
N GLN A 170 -8.26 -29.78 -9.10
CA GLN A 170 -7.81 -28.71 -9.99
C GLN A 170 -8.96 -28.25 -10.90
N PHE A 171 -9.03 -26.95 -11.16
CA PHE A 171 -10.01 -26.35 -12.07
C PHE A 171 -9.37 -25.30 -12.98
N GLY A 172 -10.05 -25.02 -14.09
CA GLY A 172 -9.74 -23.90 -14.99
C GLY A 172 -10.95 -22.98 -15.13
N PHE A 173 -10.72 -21.79 -15.69
CA PHE A 173 -11.78 -20.88 -16.11
C PHE A 173 -11.97 -20.91 -17.64
N MET A 174 -13.20 -20.64 -18.04
CA MET A 174 -13.63 -20.46 -19.43
C MET A 174 -14.49 -19.19 -19.50
N LEU A 175 -14.02 -18.18 -20.22
CA LEU A 175 -14.75 -16.96 -20.56
C LEU A 175 -15.40 -17.13 -21.93
N ILE A 176 -16.70 -16.80 -22.03
CA ILE A 176 -17.38 -16.58 -23.30
C ILE A 176 -17.57 -15.07 -23.40
N PRO A 177 -16.86 -14.36 -24.32
CA PRO A 177 -16.83 -12.90 -24.28
C PRO A 177 -18.19 -12.23 -24.51
N ASP A 178 -18.91 -12.61 -25.57
CA ASP A 178 -20.19 -12.00 -25.98
C ASP A 178 -21.30 -13.05 -26.12
N GLY A 179 -21.58 -13.81 -25.05
CA GLY A 179 -22.55 -14.91 -25.10
C GLY A 179 -22.64 -15.76 -23.85
N TRP A 180 -23.29 -16.91 -24.02
CA TRP A 180 -23.64 -17.83 -22.93
C TRP A 180 -22.91 -19.16 -23.04
N VAL A 181 -22.54 -19.77 -21.91
CA VAL A 181 -21.92 -21.12 -21.87
C VAL A 181 -22.80 -22.17 -22.55
N SER A 182 -24.13 -21.99 -22.50
CA SER A 182 -25.09 -22.84 -23.21
C SER A 182 -24.93 -22.82 -24.74
N GLU A 183 -24.52 -21.70 -25.34
CA GLU A 183 -24.28 -21.61 -26.79
C GLU A 183 -23.02 -22.42 -27.19
N VAL A 184 -21.98 -22.39 -26.35
CA VAL A 184 -20.77 -23.22 -26.51
C VAL A 184 -21.08 -24.71 -26.34
N PHE A 185 -21.92 -25.08 -25.38
CA PHE A 185 -22.33 -26.48 -25.23
C PHE A 185 -23.15 -26.98 -26.42
N GLU A 186 -24.02 -26.15 -27.01
CA GLU A 186 -24.77 -26.51 -28.22
C GLU A 186 -23.93 -26.49 -29.51
N ASN A 187 -22.86 -25.68 -29.55
CA ASN A 187 -21.89 -25.62 -30.65
C ASN A 187 -20.44 -25.46 -30.13
N PRO A 188 -19.74 -26.56 -29.82
CA PRO A 188 -18.35 -26.52 -29.32
C PRO A 188 -17.30 -26.02 -30.33
N SER A 189 -17.74 -25.67 -31.54
CA SER A 189 -16.93 -25.08 -32.62
C SER A 189 -17.37 -23.65 -32.97
N ILE A 190 -17.98 -22.94 -32.01
CA ILE A 190 -18.38 -21.54 -32.15
C ILE A 190 -17.16 -20.61 -32.23
N ASP A 191 -17.23 -19.60 -33.08
CA ASP A 191 -16.13 -18.68 -33.41
C ASP A 191 -16.52 -17.20 -33.25
N GLY A 192 -15.54 -16.30 -33.37
CA GLY A 192 -15.75 -14.85 -33.24
C GLY A 192 -15.84 -14.39 -31.78
N SER A 193 -16.69 -13.40 -31.47
CA SER A 193 -16.87 -12.88 -30.10
C SER A 193 -17.50 -13.90 -29.12
N LYS A 194 -17.86 -15.09 -29.60
CA LYS A 194 -18.40 -16.20 -28.79
C LYS A 194 -17.43 -17.37 -28.66
N GLU A 195 -16.23 -17.27 -29.23
CA GLU A 195 -15.19 -18.29 -29.08
C GLU A 195 -14.79 -18.44 -27.59
N PRO A 196 -14.84 -19.64 -27.00
CA PRO A 196 -14.54 -19.82 -25.58
C PRO A 196 -13.04 -19.67 -25.31
N LEU A 197 -12.70 -18.75 -24.42
CA LEU A 197 -11.35 -18.38 -24.04
C LEU A 197 -11.01 -19.02 -22.69
N PHE A 198 -9.88 -19.74 -22.59
CA PHE A 198 -9.53 -20.56 -21.42
C PHE A 198 -8.37 -19.97 -20.63
N SER A 199 -8.39 -20.11 -19.30
CA SER A 199 -7.30 -19.62 -18.45
C SER A 199 -5.97 -20.35 -18.67
N MET A 200 -6.02 -21.61 -19.08
CA MET A 200 -4.87 -22.51 -19.06
C MET A 200 -4.03 -22.47 -20.34
N THR A 201 -2.71 -22.47 -20.20
CA THR A 201 -1.73 -22.56 -21.31
C THR A 201 -1.13 -23.97 -21.39
N THR A 202 -0.85 -24.50 -22.60
CA THR A 202 -0.37 -25.89 -22.76
C THR A 202 1.13 -26.01 -23.04
N ALA A 203 1.79 -26.90 -22.29
CA ALA A 203 3.24 -27.08 -22.35
C ALA A 203 3.73 -27.60 -23.70
N GLY A 204 4.77 -26.96 -24.24
CA GLY A 204 5.54 -27.48 -25.38
C GLY A 204 4.80 -27.49 -26.71
N SER A 205 3.66 -26.79 -26.85
CA SER A 205 3.12 -26.48 -28.17
C SER A 205 4.14 -25.61 -28.92
N GLY A 206 4.32 -25.86 -30.22
CA GLY A 206 5.22 -25.05 -31.07
C GLY A 206 4.68 -23.64 -31.36
N ASN A 207 3.53 -23.27 -30.79
CA ASN A 207 2.95 -21.95 -30.88
C ASN A 207 3.56 -21.09 -29.77
N THR A 208 4.47 -20.20 -30.17
CA THR A 208 5.22 -19.32 -29.26
C THR A 208 4.40 -18.11 -28.81
N SER A 209 3.19 -18.36 -28.29
CA SER A 209 2.32 -17.33 -27.75
C SER A 209 2.74 -17.05 -26.31
N GLN A 210 3.62 -16.06 -26.14
CA GLN A 210 4.15 -15.58 -24.85
C GLN A 210 3.09 -14.84 -24.01
N PHE A 211 1.81 -14.98 -24.32
CA PHE A 211 0.70 -14.22 -23.79
C PHE A 211 -0.35 -15.23 -23.31
N ALA A 212 -0.67 -15.20 -22.02
CA ALA A 212 -1.76 -15.97 -21.47
C ALA A 212 -3.05 -15.15 -21.52
N GLN A 213 -4.18 -15.84 -21.68
CA GLN A 213 -5.49 -15.21 -21.72
C GLN A 213 -5.94 -14.69 -20.34
N LEU A 214 -5.50 -15.37 -19.28
CA LEU A 214 -5.67 -14.98 -17.89
C LEU A 214 -4.32 -14.63 -17.27
N ILE A 215 -4.27 -13.49 -16.57
CA ILE A 215 -3.09 -12.94 -15.91
C ILE A 215 -3.34 -12.71 -14.41
N ASP A 216 -2.28 -12.57 -13.64
CA ASP A 216 -2.29 -12.06 -12.27
C ASP A 216 -2.03 -10.54 -12.31
N VAL A 217 -2.96 -9.76 -11.77
CA VAL A 217 -3.01 -8.29 -11.85
C VAL A 217 -1.98 -7.63 -10.92
N SER A 218 -1.74 -8.23 -9.75
CA SER A 218 -1.01 -7.63 -8.62
C SER A 218 0.14 -8.50 -8.10
N ALA A 219 0.45 -9.61 -8.77
CA ALA A 219 1.38 -10.65 -8.33
C ALA A 219 1.02 -11.26 -6.96
N ASP A 220 -0.29 -11.31 -6.66
CA ASP A 220 -0.82 -11.72 -5.36
C ASP A 220 -1.42 -13.14 -5.34
N GLY A 221 -1.57 -13.77 -6.50
CA GLY A 221 -2.16 -15.10 -6.66
C GLY A 221 -3.67 -15.19 -6.39
N ASN A 222 -4.36 -14.05 -6.26
CA ASN A 222 -5.78 -13.92 -5.94
C ASN A 222 -6.53 -13.05 -6.97
N SER A 223 -5.91 -12.00 -7.48
CA SER A 223 -6.50 -10.99 -8.36
C SER A 223 -6.16 -11.26 -9.82
N PHE A 224 -7.14 -11.65 -10.61
CA PHE A 224 -6.96 -12.08 -11.99
C PHE A 224 -7.74 -11.19 -12.96
N ALA A 225 -7.23 -11.11 -14.18
CA ALA A 225 -7.98 -10.52 -15.29
C ALA A 225 -7.95 -11.43 -16.51
N PHE A 226 -9.04 -11.40 -17.28
CA PHE A 226 -9.11 -11.95 -18.63
C PHE A 226 -9.07 -10.80 -19.64
N GLU A 227 -8.42 -11.04 -20.78
CA GLU A 227 -8.77 -10.33 -22.03
C GLU A 227 -10.04 -10.96 -22.62
N ASP A 228 -10.93 -10.15 -23.16
CA ASP A 228 -12.15 -10.60 -23.83
C ASP A 228 -11.92 -11.01 -25.31
N LEU A 229 -10.79 -10.63 -25.88
CA LEU A 229 -10.32 -11.02 -27.20
C LEU A 229 -9.16 -12.01 -27.10
N SER A 230 -9.09 -12.95 -28.05
CA SER A 230 -7.95 -13.87 -28.15
C SER A 230 -6.63 -13.10 -28.27
N VAL A 231 -5.70 -13.35 -27.35
CA VAL A 231 -4.38 -12.71 -27.31
C VAL A 231 -3.47 -13.13 -28.48
N GLU A 232 -3.80 -14.21 -29.21
CA GLU A 232 -3.18 -14.58 -30.48
C GLU A 232 -3.73 -13.79 -31.69
N GLY A 233 -4.87 -13.11 -31.49
CA GLY A 233 -5.63 -12.38 -32.50
C GLY A 233 -5.36 -10.87 -32.50
N ASN A 234 -6.42 -10.08 -32.28
CA ASN A 234 -6.39 -8.62 -32.38
C ASN A 234 -6.65 -7.90 -31.04
N SER A 235 -6.45 -8.58 -29.89
CA SER A 235 -6.61 -7.93 -28.58
C SER A 235 -5.62 -6.78 -28.39
N ASP A 236 -6.03 -5.72 -27.69
CA ASP A 236 -5.23 -4.53 -27.40
C ASP A 236 -4.40 -4.59 -26.12
N ARG A 237 -4.59 -5.64 -25.30
CA ARG A 237 -3.67 -6.12 -24.26
C ARG A 237 -3.59 -5.24 -23.02
N ASP A 238 -4.74 -4.79 -22.54
CA ASP A 238 -4.93 -3.95 -21.36
C ASP A 238 -5.32 -4.79 -20.13
N TYR A 239 -5.99 -5.93 -20.33
CA TYR A 239 -6.50 -6.85 -19.31
C TYR A 239 -7.40 -6.14 -18.28
N ASN A 240 -8.32 -5.32 -18.77
CA ASN A 240 -9.32 -4.60 -17.97
C ASN A 240 -10.77 -5.01 -18.26
N ASP A 241 -11.03 -5.71 -19.38
CA ASP A 241 -12.38 -6.15 -19.78
C ASP A 241 -13.11 -6.92 -18.67
N LEU A 242 -12.39 -7.80 -17.95
CA LEU A 242 -12.96 -8.56 -16.84
C LEU A 242 -11.90 -8.81 -15.75
N ILE A 243 -12.00 -8.08 -14.64
CA ILE A 243 -11.14 -8.22 -13.45
C ILE A 243 -11.94 -8.83 -12.29
N PHE A 244 -11.39 -9.84 -11.64
CA PHE A 244 -12.05 -10.58 -10.56
C PHE A 244 -11.03 -11.15 -9.56
N GLN A 245 -11.48 -11.41 -8.33
CA GLN A 245 -10.69 -12.13 -7.32
C GLN A 245 -11.16 -13.57 -7.13
N VAL A 246 -10.22 -14.46 -6.79
CA VAL A 246 -10.44 -15.89 -6.58
C VAL A 246 -9.82 -16.33 -5.26
N GLN A 247 -10.67 -16.68 -4.30
CA GLN A 247 -10.28 -17.05 -2.94
C GLN A 247 -10.60 -18.51 -2.67
N GLY A 248 -9.93 -19.11 -1.70
CA GLY A 248 -10.11 -20.54 -1.38
C GLY A 248 -9.49 -21.49 -2.42
N ALA A 249 -8.73 -20.96 -3.38
CA ALA A 249 -7.90 -21.70 -4.32
C ALA A 249 -6.54 -21.00 -4.48
N ILE A 250 -5.54 -21.74 -4.95
CA ILE A 250 -4.22 -21.20 -5.32
C ILE A 250 -3.94 -21.42 -6.80
N ALA A 251 -3.34 -20.44 -7.47
CA ALA A 251 -3.00 -20.52 -8.89
C ALA A 251 -1.65 -19.86 -9.20
N GLN A 252 -1.18 -20.06 -10.43
CA GLN A 252 -0.07 -19.33 -11.02
C GLN A 252 -0.47 -18.86 -12.42
N ALA A 253 -0.33 -17.56 -12.67
CA ALA A 253 -0.56 -16.93 -13.97
C ALA A 253 0.61 -15.97 -14.28
N PRO A 254 0.85 -15.61 -15.56
CA PRO A 254 1.79 -14.55 -15.89
C PRO A 254 1.35 -13.22 -15.28
N LEU A 255 2.32 -12.36 -14.96
CA LEU A 255 2.05 -11.06 -14.37
C LEU A 255 1.62 -10.05 -15.42
N LEU A 256 0.72 -9.15 -15.06
CA LEU A 256 0.28 -8.07 -15.94
C LEU A 256 1.44 -7.23 -16.49
N ASP A 257 2.48 -6.96 -15.67
CA ASP A 257 3.69 -6.25 -16.08
C ASP A 257 4.48 -6.91 -17.23
N ASP A 258 4.36 -8.23 -17.42
CA ASP A 258 5.07 -8.95 -18.47
C ASP A 258 4.37 -8.87 -19.84
N VAL A 259 3.07 -8.57 -19.87
CA VAL A 259 2.22 -8.76 -21.05
C VAL A 259 1.33 -7.58 -21.44
N ILE A 260 1.12 -6.61 -20.54
CA ILE A 260 0.29 -5.42 -20.81
C ILE A 260 0.90 -4.56 -21.93
N ASN A 261 0.04 -3.97 -22.75
CA ASN A 261 0.38 -2.91 -23.69
C ASN A 261 0.62 -1.60 -22.92
N PRO A 262 1.86 -1.07 -22.86
CA PRO A 262 2.16 0.11 -22.04
C PRO A 262 1.44 1.40 -22.48
N ALA A 263 0.80 1.42 -23.65
CA ALA A 263 -0.01 2.54 -24.11
C ALA A 263 -1.47 2.49 -23.60
N LYS A 264 -1.88 1.38 -22.99
CA LYS A 264 -3.22 1.12 -22.43
C LYS A 264 -3.18 0.79 -20.93
N ASP A 265 -2.05 0.97 -20.27
CA ASP A 265 -1.93 0.71 -18.82
C ASP A 265 -2.86 1.62 -18.01
N TRP A 266 -3.95 1.02 -17.52
CA TRP A 266 -5.04 1.67 -16.81
C TRP A 266 -4.77 1.81 -15.31
N ARG A 267 -3.75 1.14 -14.77
CA ARG A 267 -3.48 1.02 -13.32
C ARG A 267 -3.18 2.36 -12.66
N ASP A 268 -2.82 3.37 -13.44
CA ASP A 268 -2.55 4.73 -13.01
C ASP A 268 -3.77 5.67 -13.01
N SER A 269 -4.94 5.17 -13.44
CA SER A 269 -6.21 5.88 -13.34
C SER A 269 -6.78 5.80 -11.92
N GLU A 270 -7.71 6.70 -11.59
CA GLU A 270 -8.40 6.73 -10.28
C GLU A 270 -9.11 5.40 -9.99
N ALA A 271 -9.94 4.91 -10.92
CA ALA A 271 -10.60 3.60 -10.81
C ALA A 271 -9.59 2.42 -10.77
N GLY A 272 -8.49 2.51 -11.53
CA GLY A 272 -7.43 1.51 -11.50
C GLY A 272 -6.74 1.40 -10.13
N GLN A 273 -6.46 2.55 -9.50
CA GLN A 273 -5.94 2.60 -8.13
C GLN A 273 -6.95 2.06 -7.11
N GLU A 274 -8.24 2.41 -7.23
CA GLU A 274 -9.29 1.87 -6.34
C GLU A 274 -9.36 0.33 -6.39
N VAL A 275 -9.35 -0.25 -7.59
CA VAL A 275 -9.34 -1.70 -7.80
C VAL A 275 -8.11 -2.35 -7.18
N LEU A 276 -6.91 -1.80 -7.42
CA LEU A 276 -5.65 -2.34 -6.88
C LEU A 276 -5.57 -2.23 -5.35
N ILE A 277 -6.01 -1.10 -4.77
CA ILE A 277 -6.02 -0.90 -3.32
C ILE A 277 -7.00 -1.88 -2.66
N TYR A 278 -8.22 -2.00 -3.19
CA TYR A 278 -9.19 -2.97 -2.69
C TYR A 278 -8.69 -4.40 -2.82
N ALA A 279 -8.11 -4.76 -3.98
CA ALA A 279 -7.57 -6.07 -4.23
C ALA A 279 -6.48 -6.44 -3.21
N ALA A 280 -5.57 -5.50 -2.92
CA ALA A 280 -4.52 -5.67 -1.93
C ALA A 280 -5.05 -5.73 -0.48
N SER A 281 -6.01 -4.88 -0.10
CA SER A 281 -6.34 -4.59 1.30
C SER A 281 -7.64 -5.19 1.83
N ASN A 282 -8.48 -5.82 0.99
CA ASN A 282 -9.68 -6.50 1.49
C ASN A 282 -9.32 -7.72 2.36
N GLU A 283 -10.31 -8.31 3.03
CA GLU A 283 -10.11 -9.40 4.01
C GLU A 283 -9.38 -10.64 3.47
N ASN A 284 -9.26 -10.79 2.14
CA ASN A 284 -8.58 -11.89 1.45
C ASN A 284 -7.35 -11.44 0.65
N GLY A 285 -7.06 -10.14 0.61
CA GLY A 285 -5.91 -9.59 -0.12
C GLY A 285 -4.57 -9.92 0.57
N PRO A 286 -3.44 -9.84 -0.16
CA PRO A 286 -2.09 -10.05 0.39
C PRO A 286 -1.75 -9.09 1.54
N LEU A 287 -2.38 -7.91 1.57
CA LEU A 287 -2.23 -6.88 2.59
C LEU A 287 -3.46 -6.78 3.51
N SER A 288 -4.26 -7.84 3.63
CA SER A 288 -5.44 -7.93 4.52
C SER A 288 -5.15 -7.65 6.01
N ASN A 289 -3.93 -7.92 6.46
CA ASN A 289 -3.44 -7.59 7.80
C ASN A 289 -2.70 -6.22 7.87
N MET A 290 -2.61 -5.50 6.76
CA MET A 290 -2.19 -4.09 6.71
C MET A 290 -3.45 -3.21 6.68
N GLY A 291 -3.47 -2.12 7.46
CA GLY A 291 -4.54 -1.13 7.35
C GLY A 291 -4.62 -0.54 5.94
N SER A 292 -5.82 -0.16 5.49
CA SER A 292 -6.09 0.36 4.14
C SER A 292 -5.09 1.42 3.66
N ASP A 293 -4.72 2.35 4.53
CA ASP A 293 -3.79 3.44 4.22
C ASP A 293 -2.35 2.95 3.98
N LEU A 294 -1.96 1.81 4.58
CA LEU A 294 -0.65 1.17 4.36
C LEU A 294 -0.63 0.40 3.03
N ALA A 295 -1.76 -0.21 2.64
CA ALA A 295 -1.94 -0.79 1.32
C ALA A 295 -2.02 0.29 0.23
N GLN A 296 -2.68 1.41 0.50
CA GLN A 296 -2.73 2.57 -0.40
C GLN A 296 -1.34 3.11 -0.69
N VAL A 297 -0.54 3.42 0.34
CA VAL A 297 0.82 3.95 0.12
C VAL A 297 1.73 2.96 -0.61
N PHE A 298 1.52 1.64 -0.43
CA PHE A 298 2.20 0.62 -1.22
C PHE A 298 1.81 0.67 -2.71
N VAL A 299 0.51 0.68 -3.03
CA VAL A 299 0.03 0.72 -4.43
C VAL A 299 0.42 2.04 -5.13
N GLU A 300 0.38 3.16 -4.42
CA GLU A 300 0.85 4.47 -4.91
C GLU A 300 2.37 4.46 -5.19
N TYR A 301 3.17 3.85 -4.30
CA TYR A 301 4.61 3.72 -4.46
C TYR A 301 4.97 2.84 -5.67
N GLU A 302 4.32 1.69 -5.83
CA GLU A 302 4.50 0.82 -7.00
C GLU A 302 4.12 1.52 -8.31
N SER A 303 3.01 2.26 -8.34
CA SER A 303 2.64 3.11 -9.47
C SER A 303 3.71 4.17 -9.79
N TYR A 304 4.25 4.83 -8.76
CA TYR A 304 5.31 5.81 -8.90
C TYR A 304 6.63 5.20 -9.42
N LEU A 305 6.99 3.99 -8.99
CA LEU A 305 8.16 3.27 -9.49
C LEU A 305 7.98 2.82 -10.94
N ARG A 306 6.81 2.29 -11.34
CA ARG A 306 6.50 1.93 -12.74
C ARG A 306 6.66 3.12 -13.69
N LYS A 307 6.35 4.34 -13.24
CA LYS A 307 6.56 5.60 -13.97
C LYS A 307 8.03 6.04 -14.07
N GLY A 308 8.98 5.28 -13.51
CA GLY A 308 10.40 5.64 -13.42
C GLY A 308 10.70 6.69 -12.35
N GLY A 309 9.85 6.79 -11.32
CA GLY A 309 10.07 7.62 -10.15
C GLY A 309 11.34 7.25 -9.37
N ASN A 310 11.87 8.20 -8.60
CA ASN A 310 13.01 7.96 -7.72
C ASN A 310 12.49 7.61 -6.32
N PRO A 311 12.69 6.39 -5.80
CA PRO A 311 12.20 5.96 -4.48
C PRO A 311 12.33 7.01 -3.37
N SER A 312 13.46 7.71 -3.32
CA SER A 312 13.74 8.70 -2.27
C SER A 312 12.95 10.03 -2.39
N LEU A 313 12.20 10.22 -3.47
CA LEU A 313 11.37 11.39 -3.78
C LEU A 313 9.88 11.05 -3.91
N PHE A 314 9.47 9.83 -3.52
CA PHE A 314 8.06 9.47 -3.41
C PHE A 314 7.38 10.25 -2.26
N ASP A 315 6.15 10.69 -2.50
CA ASP A 315 5.31 11.45 -1.58
C ASP A 315 3.86 10.93 -1.74
N PRO A 316 3.20 10.44 -0.68
CA PRO A 316 1.87 9.84 -0.76
C PRO A 316 0.76 10.88 -0.96
N THR A 317 -0.37 10.48 -1.52
CA THR A 317 -1.53 11.38 -1.63
C THR A 317 -2.13 11.72 -0.25
N ASN A 318 -2.01 10.80 0.70
CA ASN A 318 -2.42 11.01 2.10
C ASN A 318 -1.32 11.70 2.91
N PHE A 319 -1.40 13.03 2.99
CA PHE A 319 -0.46 13.92 3.72
C PHE A 319 -0.39 13.72 5.25
N LEU A 320 -1.22 12.85 5.83
CA LEU A 320 -1.11 12.44 7.23
C LEU A 320 -0.09 11.30 7.42
N LEU A 321 0.28 10.59 6.35
CA LEU A 321 1.30 9.54 6.40
C LEU A 321 2.69 10.16 6.50
N GLN A 322 3.56 9.55 7.30
CA GLN A 322 4.94 9.99 7.47
C GLN A 322 5.85 9.19 6.55
N VAL A 323 6.10 9.72 5.36
CA VAL A 323 6.97 9.10 4.35
C VAL A 323 8.28 9.89 4.21
N GLN A 324 9.40 9.18 4.20
CA GLN A 324 10.72 9.77 3.96
C GLN A 324 11.64 8.73 3.29
N ASN A 325 12.30 9.13 2.20
CA ASN A 325 13.28 8.31 1.46
C ASN A 325 12.76 6.94 0.97
N GLY A 326 11.47 6.80 0.61
CA GLY A 326 10.87 5.51 0.21
C GLY A 326 10.51 4.60 1.39
N GLN A 327 10.47 5.16 2.61
CA GLN A 327 10.09 4.47 3.84
C GLN A 327 8.90 5.17 4.50
N VAL A 328 8.02 4.42 5.17
CA VAL A 328 6.84 4.91 5.88
C VAL A 328 6.92 4.56 7.36
N VAL A 329 6.53 5.48 8.25
CA VAL A 329 6.45 5.17 9.69
C VAL A 329 5.22 4.31 9.98
N ILE A 330 5.40 3.21 10.69
CA ILE A 330 4.33 2.26 11.03
C ILE A 330 4.19 2.02 12.53
N ASP A 331 3.01 1.55 12.92
CA ASP A 331 2.74 0.79 14.15
C ASP A 331 2.33 -0.64 13.75
N ALA A 332 3.15 -1.61 14.13
CA ALA A 332 2.95 -3.05 13.92
C ALA A 332 2.62 -3.76 15.25
N VAL A 333 1.65 -4.67 15.24
CA VAL A 333 1.09 -5.30 16.44
C VAL A 333 1.22 -6.82 16.34
N THR A 334 1.58 -7.47 17.45
CA THR A 334 1.60 -8.93 17.56
C THR A 334 0.76 -9.45 18.74
N THR A 335 0.20 -10.64 18.57
CA THR A 335 -0.33 -11.47 19.67
C THR A 335 0.69 -12.46 20.23
N GLY A 336 1.88 -12.53 19.60
CA GLY A 336 3.01 -13.37 19.99
C GLY A 336 4.06 -12.63 20.83
N ASP A 337 5.34 -12.89 20.56
CA ASP A 337 6.47 -12.21 21.22
C ASP A 337 6.91 -10.97 20.42
N THR A 338 6.77 -9.80 21.04
CA THR A 338 7.15 -8.50 20.46
C THR A 338 8.64 -8.43 20.08
N ASN A 339 9.53 -9.16 20.77
CA ASN A 339 10.96 -9.19 20.43
C ASN A 339 11.21 -9.95 19.12
N THR A 340 10.43 -11.00 18.85
CA THR A 340 10.45 -11.73 17.58
C THR A 340 9.94 -10.84 16.44
N LEU A 341 8.79 -10.17 16.62
CA LEU A 341 8.28 -9.20 15.63
C LEU A 341 9.31 -8.09 15.35
N LEU A 342 9.90 -7.50 16.40
CA LEU A 342 10.94 -6.48 16.26
C LEU A 342 12.13 -6.98 15.44
N ALA A 343 12.62 -8.19 15.74
CA ALA A 343 13.76 -8.78 15.02
C ALA A 343 13.44 -9.06 13.54
N ASP A 344 12.24 -9.56 13.24
CA ASP A 344 11.79 -9.84 11.87
C ASP A 344 11.64 -8.53 11.07
N LEU A 345 11.00 -7.50 11.63
CA LEU A 345 10.88 -6.19 10.98
C LEU A 345 12.24 -5.50 10.78
N THR A 346 13.16 -5.59 11.74
CA THR A 346 14.54 -5.09 11.58
C THR A 346 15.29 -5.85 10.48
N ALA A 347 15.05 -7.15 10.31
CA ALA A 347 15.64 -7.93 9.22
C ALA A 347 15.10 -7.51 7.83
N LEU A 348 13.86 -7.01 7.76
CA LEU A 348 13.25 -6.39 6.58
C LEU A 348 13.57 -4.88 6.43
N GLY A 349 14.44 -4.33 7.28
CA GLY A 349 14.98 -2.97 7.12
C GLY A 349 14.26 -1.87 7.92
N LEU A 350 13.42 -2.21 8.90
CA LEU A 350 12.86 -1.24 9.86
C LEU A 350 13.98 -0.45 10.55
N GLN A 351 13.91 0.88 10.47
CA GLN A 351 14.81 1.83 11.13
C GLN A 351 14.09 2.57 12.26
N HIS A 352 14.85 3.22 13.16
CA HIS A 352 14.31 3.91 14.34
C HIS A 352 13.32 3.04 15.16
N SER A 353 13.63 1.75 15.26
CA SER A 353 12.73 0.75 15.81
C SER A 353 12.57 0.88 17.32
N ALA A 354 11.34 1.03 17.79
CA ALA A 354 10.96 1.00 19.20
C ALA A 354 9.93 -0.10 19.45
N ALA A 355 9.92 -0.71 20.64
CA ALA A 355 8.98 -1.76 20.99
C ALA A 355 8.42 -1.53 22.40
N PHE A 356 7.10 -1.49 22.52
CA PHE A 356 6.41 -1.29 23.80
C PHE A 356 5.15 -2.15 23.87
N GLY A 357 5.04 -2.96 24.92
CA GLY A 357 3.93 -3.91 25.07
C GLY A 357 3.88 -4.88 23.90
N ALA A 358 2.77 -4.86 23.16
CA ALA A 358 2.51 -5.69 21.96
C ALA A 358 2.83 -4.98 20.63
N VAL A 359 3.36 -3.75 20.68
CA VAL A 359 3.53 -2.87 19.52
C VAL A 359 5.01 -2.65 19.22
N VAL A 360 5.36 -2.69 17.93
CA VAL A 360 6.64 -2.24 17.38
C VAL A 360 6.36 -1.06 16.45
N SER A 361 7.10 0.04 16.61
CA SER A 361 7.01 1.21 15.74
C SER A 361 8.36 1.51 15.09
N GLY A 362 8.34 2.19 13.95
CA GLY A 362 9.56 2.64 13.27
C GLY A 362 9.33 2.94 11.80
N LEU A 363 10.41 3.28 11.10
CA LEU A 363 10.44 3.66 9.68
C LEU A 363 10.73 2.44 8.80
N LEU A 364 9.70 1.90 8.13
CA LEU A 364 9.75 0.68 7.31
C LEU A 364 9.91 1.01 5.81
N PRO A 365 10.79 0.35 5.04
CA PRO A 365 10.81 0.46 3.58
C PRO A 365 9.46 0.09 2.95
N ILE A 366 8.89 0.94 2.11
CA ILE A 366 7.58 0.71 1.48
C ILE A 366 7.63 -0.55 0.58
N GLU A 367 8.76 -0.74 -0.09
CA GLU A 367 9.08 -1.94 -0.90
C GLU A 367 9.05 -3.27 -0.11
N SER A 368 9.04 -3.24 1.23
CA SER A 368 9.01 -4.46 2.08
C SER A 368 7.64 -4.80 2.64
N ILE A 369 6.59 -4.05 2.30
CA ILE A 369 5.25 -4.20 2.90
C ILE A 369 4.64 -5.59 2.60
N ASN A 370 4.85 -6.14 1.40
CA ASN A 370 4.41 -7.50 1.06
C ASN A 370 5.09 -8.57 1.92
N GLU A 371 6.41 -8.50 2.10
CA GLU A 371 7.17 -9.42 2.95
C GLU A 371 6.78 -9.29 4.43
N VAL A 372 6.49 -8.07 4.88
CA VAL A 372 6.01 -7.79 6.24
C VAL A 372 4.62 -8.38 6.47
N ALA A 373 3.70 -8.25 5.51
CA ALA A 373 2.36 -8.85 5.58
C ALA A 373 2.41 -10.38 5.70
N ALA A 374 3.40 -11.03 5.08
CA ALA A 374 3.63 -12.48 5.17
C ALA A 374 4.27 -12.98 6.48
N LEU A 375 4.62 -12.10 7.44
CA LEU A 375 5.26 -12.50 8.69
C LEU A 375 4.29 -13.20 9.67
N ASN A 376 4.60 -14.44 10.04
CA ASN A 376 3.89 -15.18 11.10
C ASN A 376 3.96 -14.51 12.48
N SER A 377 4.93 -13.62 12.71
CA SER A 377 5.08 -12.84 13.94
C SER A 377 4.20 -11.60 13.98
N LEU A 378 3.62 -11.19 12.85
CA LEU A 378 2.74 -10.04 12.73
C LEU A 378 1.27 -10.45 12.86
N THR A 379 0.48 -9.65 13.58
CA THR A 379 -0.98 -9.79 13.62
C THR A 379 -1.66 -8.70 12.80
N PHE A 380 -1.17 -7.46 12.88
CA PHE A 380 -1.69 -6.33 12.11
C PHE A 380 -0.65 -5.20 12.03
N ALA A 381 -0.58 -4.45 10.92
CA ALA A 381 0.19 -3.20 10.86
C ALA A 381 -0.61 -2.05 10.25
N SER A 382 -0.22 -0.83 10.57
CA SER A 382 -0.86 0.41 10.12
C SER A 382 0.18 1.53 10.04
N PRO A 383 -0.05 2.61 9.28
CA PRO A 383 0.83 3.75 9.36
C PRO A 383 0.72 4.43 10.74
N ALA A 384 1.83 4.95 11.22
CA ALA A 384 1.85 5.93 12.30
C ALA A 384 1.56 7.31 11.71
N TYR A 385 0.30 7.72 11.76
CA TYR A 385 -0.14 9.05 11.33
C TYR A 385 0.67 10.14 12.03
N ARG A 386 1.12 11.14 11.27
CA ARG A 386 1.85 12.32 11.76
C ARG A 386 1.08 12.96 12.91
N PRO A 387 1.61 12.94 14.15
CA PRO A 387 0.93 13.58 15.27
C PRO A 387 0.75 15.09 15.04
N ILE A 388 -0.25 15.66 15.71
CA ILE A 388 -0.48 17.11 15.70
C ILE A 388 0.29 17.73 16.87
N THR A 389 1.05 18.79 16.62
CA THR A 389 1.61 19.63 17.68
C THR A 389 0.64 20.74 18.09
N ASN A 390 0.69 21.13 19.36
CA ASN A 390 -0.26 22.09 19.94
C ASN A 390 0.35 23.49 20.13
N ALA A 391 1.06 23.96 19.10
CA ALA A 391 1.67 25.29 19.07
C ALA A 391 0.64 26.44 19.10
N GLY A 392 0.93 27.45 19.93
CA GLY A 392 0.21 28.73 19.93
C GLY A 392 0.95 29.81 19.13
N GLN A 393 0.25 30.90 18.76
CA GLN A 393 0.89 32.02 18.05
C GLN A 393 2.01 32.67 18.88
N VAL A 394 3.25 32.54 18.41
CA VAL A 394 4.43 33.16 19.02
C VAL A 394 4.47 34.66 18.70
N ASP A 395 4.47 35.51 19.73
CA ASP A 395 4.85 36.92 19.58
C ASP A 395 6.38 37.01 19.35
N PRO A 396 6.87 37.54 18.21
CA PRO A 396 8.30 37.66 17.94
C PRO A 396 9.06 38.61 18.87
N ASN A 397 8.39 39.24 19.84
CA ASN A 397 9.00 40.02 20.94
C ASN A 397 9.09 39.20 22.26
N GLY A 398 8.98 37.87 22.19
CA GLY A 398 8.34 37.02 23.21
C GLY A 398 9.16 36.37 24.32
N ASN A 399 10.51 36.29 24.29
CA ASN A 399 11.37 35.46 25.20
C ASN A 399 11.25 35.72 26.73
N GLN A 400 10.28 36.52 27.19
CA GLN A 400 10.00 36.70 28.61
C GLN A 400 8.49 36.87 28.91
N ALA A 401 7.59 36.69 27.94
CA ALA A 401 6.15 36.88 28.13
C ALA A 401 5.59 35.85 29.13
N GLY A 402 5.80 34.54 28.89
CA GLY A 402 5.40 33.47 29.82
C GLY A 402 6.11 33.55 31.17
N ASN A 403 7.42 33.77 31.15
CA ASN A 403 8.27 33.92 32.35
C ASN A 403 7.72 35.01 33.30
N ARG A 404 7.33 36.18 32.76
CA ARG A 404 6.72 37.28 33.51
C ARG A 404 5.25 37.06 33.86
N ALA A 405 4.46 36.42 32.98
CA ALA A 405 3.06 36.10 33.26
C ALA A 405 2.91 35.13 34.45
N MET A 406 3.84 34.19 34.58
CA MET A 406 3.95 33.29 35.74
C MET A 406 4.69 33.90 36.93
N ASN A 407 5.24 35.13 36.82
CA ASN A 407 6.10 35.78 37.81
C ASN A 407 7.29 34.88 38.25
N ALA A 408 7.80 34.06 37.34
CA ALA A 408 8.84 33.08 37.63
C ALA A 408 10.20 33.76 37.91
N ASP A 409 10.47 34.92 37.31
CA ASP A 409 11.59 35.81 37.67
C ASP A 409 11.51 36.26 39.14
N GLY A 410 10.32 36.66 39.60
CA GLY A 410 10.05 36.98 41.00
C GLY A 410 10.25 35.79 41.94
N VAL A 411 9.83 34.59 41.54
CA VAL A 411 10.02 33.34 42.31
C VAL A 411 11.51 32.98 42.40
N ARG A 412 12.24 32.98 41.28
CA ARG A 412 13.69 32.70 41.26
C ARG A 412 14.45 33.64 42.20
N ALA A 413 14.14 34.94 42.16
CA ALA A 413 14.76 35.94 43.02
C ALA A 413 14.37 35.81 44.51
N ALA A 414 13.11 35.50 44.82
CA ALA A 414 12.61 35.41 46.20
C ALA A 414 13.10 34.17 46.95
N PHE A 415 13.23 33.04 46.25
CA PHE A 415 13.56 31.74 46.85
C PHE A 415 14.98 31.24 46.53
N ASN A 416 15.74 31.96 45.69
CA ASN A 416 17.07 31.55 45.21
C ASN A 416 17.04 30.14 44.57
N VAL A 417 16.07 29.94 43.67
CA VAL A 417 15.87 28.72 42.87
C VAL A 417 16.01 29.05 41.39
N ASN A 418 16.45 28.08 40.60
CA ASN A 418 16.68 28.23 39.15
C ASN A 418 16.49 26.93 38.36
N GLY A 419 16.05 25.84 38.98
CA GLY A 419 15.98 24.50 38.38
C GLY A 419 17.20 23.61 38.61
N THR A 420 18.29 24.08 39.24
CA THR A 420 19.46 23.23 39.50
C THR A 420 19.12 22.00 40.34
N GLY A 421 19.45 20.83 39.80
CA GLY A 421 19.12 19.52 40.36
C GLY A 421 17.80 18.92 39.82
N VAL A 422 17.13 19.61 38.90
CA VAL A 422 15.96 19.11 38.15
C VAL A 422 16.38 18.84 36.71
N THR A 423 15.98 17.70 36.16
CA THR A 423 16.03 17.41 34.72
C THR A 423 14.61 17.48 34.15
N VAL A 424 14.44 18.19 33.03
CA VAL A 424 13.17 18.28 32.29
C VAL A 424 13.35 17.61 30.93
N GLY A 425 12.53 16.59 30.67
CA GLY A 425 12.40 15.95 29.37
C GLY A 425 11.28 16.59 28.54
N VAL A 426 11.50 16.75 27.24
CA VAL A 426 10.49 17.20 26.27
C VAL A 426 10.26 16.09 25.25
N ILE A 427 8.99 15.78 24.99
CA ILE A 427 8.55 15.00 23.84
C ILE A 427 7.79 15.93 22.90
N SER A 428 8.25 16.03 21.64
CA SER A 428 7.61 16.84 20.59
C SER A 428 8.05 16.31 19.22
N ASP A 429 7.99 17.11 18.16
CA ASP A 429 8.34 16.66 16.81
C ASP A 429 9.86 16.45 16.61
N SER A 430 10.67 17.46 16.95
CA SER A 430 12.08 17.58 16.58
C SER A 430 12.82 18.65 17.41
N TYR A 431 14.16 18.61 17.37
CA TYR A 431 15.04 19.58 18.02
C TYR A 431 15.92 20.37 17.02
N ASP A 432 16.60 19.74 16.06
CA ASP A 432 17.43 20.47 15.07
C ASP A 432 17.31 19.92 13.63
N THR A 433 16.19 19.26 13.30
CA THR A 433 15.96 18.61 12.00
C THR A 433 15.26 19.48 10.96
N SER A 434 14.76 20.66 11.36
CA SER A 434 14.08 21.58 10.44
C SER A 434 14.93 21.98 9.24
N ILE A 435 14.32 22.47 8.16
CA ILE A 435 15.04 23.06 7.02
C ILE A 435 15.38 24.55 7.21
N ASN A 436 14.95 25.14 8.33
CA ASN A 436 15.18 26.54 8.67
C ASN A 436 16.68 26.89 8.86
N GLN A 437 17.00 28.18 8.75
CA GLN A 437 18.40 28.66 8.84
C GLN A 437 18.92 28.76 10.28
N ILE A 438 18.04 28.91 11.28
CA ILE A 438 18.40 29.01 12.70
C ILE A 438 18.41 27.61 13.29
N ARG A 439 19.56 27.21 13.83
CA ARG A 439 19.83 25.89 14.43
C ARG A 439 19.95 25.98 15.95
N ALA A 440 19.88 24.85 16.63
CA ALA A 440 20.20 24.74 18.06
C ALA A 440 21.55 25.39 18.43
N ALA A 441 22.55 25.27 17.55
CA ALA A 441 23.86 25.91 17.74
C ALA A 441 23.82 27.45 17.76
N ASN A 442 22.81 28.08 17.15
CA ASN A 442 22.61 29.53 17.21
C ASN A 442 22.04 29.94 18.58
N ASP A 443 21.07 29.20 19.09
CA ASP A 443 20.41 29.47 20.38
C ASP A 443 21.36 29.26 21.56
N VAL A 444 22.25 28.27 21.46
CA VAL A 444 23.35 28.07 22.41
C VAL A 444 24.35 29.24 22.37
N ALA A 445 24.53 29.88 21.20
CA ALA A 445 25.44 31.01 21.04
C ALA A 445 24.82 32.35 21.50
N SER A 446 23.50 32.52 21.43
CA SER A 446 22.77 33.66 22.01
C SER A 446 22.52 33.49 23.51
N GLY A 447 22.44 32.25 24.00
CA GLY A 447 22.10 31.91 25.38
C GLY A 447 20.61 31.63 25.61
N ASP A 448 19.83 31.44 24.54
CA ASP A 448 18.43 30.99 24.60
C ASP A 448 18.33 29.46 24.85
N LEU A 449 19.44 28.71 24.69
CA LEU A 449 19.58 27.31 25.13
C LEU A 449 20.90 27.06 25.88
N PRO A 450 20.96 26.05 26.78
CA PRO A 450 22.19 25.57 27.36
C PRO A 450 22.94 24.68 26.37
N GLY A 451 24.28 24.76 26.35
CA GLY A 451 25.12 23.98 25.42
C GLY A 451 25.22 22.48 25.70
N ASN A 452 24.29 21.90 26.45
CA ASN A 452 24.32 20.50 26.92
C ASN A 452 22.93 19.84 27.00
N VAL A 453 22.01 20.22 26.10
CA VAL A 453 20.75 19.48 25.89
C VAL A 453 21.07 18.03 25.51
N ASN A 454 20.43 17.07 26.17
CA ASN A 454 20.58 15.65 25.91
C ASN A 454 19.53 15.15 24.92
N VAL A 455 19.85 15.18 23.63
CA VAL A 455 18.96 14.70 22.55
C VAL A 455 19.11 13.19 22.42
N LEU A 456 18.04 12.46 22.69
CA LEU A 456 17.98 10.99 22.65
C LEU A 456 17.59 10.48 21.25
N ASP A 457 16.50 11.05 20.71
CA ASP A 457 16.08 10.89 19.31
C ASP A 457 15.55 12.25 18.81
N ASP A 458 15.99 12.66 17.62
CA ASP A 458 15.67 13.95 16.98
C ASP A 458 14.55 13.80 15.92
N GLY A 459 14.15 12.56 15.61
CA GLY A 459 13.10 12.26 14.64
C GLY A 459 13.51 12.41 13.17
N LEU A 460 12.52 12.56 12.29
CA LEU A 460 12.73 12.65 10.84
C LEU A 460 13.24 14.04 10.43
N ARG A 461 13.84 14.12 9.23
CA ARG A 461 14.19 15.41 8.61
C ARG A 461 12.94 16.21 8.26
N ASN A 462 13.09 17.54 8.23
CA ASN A 462 12.04 18.52 7.93
C ASN A 462 11.02 18.71 9.08
N GLY A 463 11.42 18.49 10.33
CA GLY A 463 10.65 18.92 11.49
C GLY A 463 10.46 20.44 11.57
N THR A 464 9.66 20.88 12.53
CA THR A 464 9.41 22.30 12.83
C THR A 464 10.38 22.85 13.89
N ASP A 465 11.10 21.97 14.59
CA ASP A 465 11.87 22.21 15.80
C ASP A 465 11.02 22.78 16.97
N GLU A 466 9.76 22.38 17.09
CA GLU A 466 8.87 22.84 18.18
C GLU A 466 9.32 22.31 19.55
N GLY A 467 9.90 21.10 19.59
CA GLY A 467 10.58 20.58 20.78
C GLY A 467 11.74 21.47 21.25
N ARG A 468 12.50 22.06 20.31
CA ARG A 468 13.53 23.05 20.62
C ARG A 468 12.93 24.35 21.16
N ALA A 469 11.81 24.82 20.61
CA ALA A 469 11.11 25.99 21.12
C ALA A 469 10.57 25.77 22.55
N MET A 470 10.03 24.59 22.86
CA MET A 470 9.66 24.21 24.23
C MET A 470 10.87 24.26 25.18
N LEU A 471 12.02 23.73 24.76
CA LEU A 471 13.24 23.74 25.55
C LEU A 471 13.80 25.15 25.81
N GLN A 472 13.67 26.08 24.86
CA GLN A 472 13.99 27.50 25.08
C GLN A 472 13.10 28.10 26.19
N ILE A 473 11.78 27.85 26.13
CA ILE A 473 10.83 28.32 27.16
C ILE A 473 11.16 27.73 28.54
N ILE A 474 11.52 26.46 28.62
CA ILE A 474 11.95 25.82 29.86
C ILE A 474 13.26 26.44 30.36
N HIS A 475 14.22 26.75 29.48
CA HIS A 475 15.47 27.41 29.86
C HIS A 475 15.24 28.81 30.43
N ASP A 476 14.36 29.61 29.83
CA ASP A 476 13.96 30.93 30.34
C ASP A 476 13.37 30.87 31.76
N VAL A 477 12.58 29.83 32.04
CA VAL A 477 11.90 29.64 33.34
C VAL A 477 12.83 29.02 34.39
N ALA A 478 13.66 28.06 34.00
CA ALA A 478 14.51 27.25 34.86
C ALA A 478 15.94 27.10 34.27
N PRO A 479 16.73 28.19 34.22
CA PRO A 479 18.01 28.22 33.49
C PRO A 479 19.12 27.34 34.09
N GLY A 480 18.90 26.76 35.26
CA GLY A 480 19.80 25.81 35.91
C GLY A 480 19.37 24.35 35.80
N ALA A 481 18.24 24.04 35.15
CA ALA A 481 17.79 22.67 34.90
C ALA A 481 18.63 21.97 33.84
N ASN A 482 18.72 20.65 33.92
CA ASN A 482 19.18 19.83 32.79
C ASN A 482 18.01 19.66 31.82
N LEU A 483 18.31 19.59 30.53
CA LEU A 483 17.32 19.47 29.46
C LEU A 483 17.58 18.19 28.66
N ALA A 484 16.52 17.44 28.36
CA ALA A 484 16.55 16.26 27.50
C ALA A 484 15.42 16.32 26.45
N PHE A 485 15.64 15.70 25.30
CA PHE A 485 14.68 15.66 24.19
C PHE A 485 14.53 14.24 23.63
N HIS A 486 13.31 13.86 23.26
CA HIS A 486 13.02 12.69 22.46
C HIS A 486 11.85 13.01 21.51
N THR A 487 11.87 12.54 20.26
CA THR A 487 10.71 12.71 19.36
C THR A 487 9.51 11.86 19.81
N GLY A 488 8.29 12.34 19.63
CA GLY A 488 7.07 11.53 19.81
C GLY A 488 6.52 10.94 18.51
N PHE A 489 7.20 11.16 17.38
CA PHE A 489 6.57 11.11 16.06
C PHE A 489 6.77 9.79 15.31
N LEU A 490 7.67 8.90 15.74
CA LEU A 490 7.97 7.65 15.01
C LEU A 490 7.05 6.47 15.40
N GLY A 491 5.80 6.78 15.77
CA GLY A 491 4.76 5.82 16.15
C GLY A 491 4.57 5.64 17.66
N ALA A 492 3.48 4.95 18.04
CA ALA A 492 3.02 4.89 19.41
C ALA A 492 4.00 4.20 20.37
N ALA A 493 4.75 3.19 19.90
CA ALA A 493 5.80 2.54 20.71
C ALA A 493 7.06 3.41 20.82
N ASN A 494 7.36 4.25 19.83
CA ASN A 494 8.46 5.23 19.91
C ASN A 494 8.15 6.31 20.95
N PHE A 495 6.93 6.85 20.98
CA PHE A 495 6.49 7.77 22.02
C PHE A 495 6.54 7.09 23.40
N ALA A 496 5.90 5.92 23.56
CA ALA A 496 5.85 5.20 24.84
C ALA A 496 7.26 4.81 25.36
N GLN A 497 8.19 4.44 24.47
CA GLN A 497 9.59 4.20 24.82
C GLN A 497 10.32 5.49 25.18
N GLY A 498 10.12 6.58 24.44
CA GLY A 498 10.72 7.89 24.70
C GLY A 498 10.39 8.46 26.08
N ILE A 499 9.18 8.19 26.60
CA ILE A 499 8.79 8.50 27.99
C ILE A 499 9.72 7.81 28.99
N LYS A 500 10.06 6.54 28.74
CA LYS A 500 10.96 5.74 29.59
C LYS A 500 12.42 6.12 29.42
N ASP A 501 12.86 6.40 28.19
CA ASP A 501 14.24 6.82 27.92
C ASP A 501 14.55 8.17 28.58
N LEU A 502 13.55 9.07 28.66
CA LEU A 502 13.64 10.32 29.42
C LEU A 502 13.71 10.09 30.93
N GLU A 503 12.97 9.13 31.49
CA GLU A 503 13.10 8.71 32.90
C GLU A 503 14.49 8.13 33.18
N GLU A 504 15.02 7.24 32.30
CA GLU A 504 16.31 6.58 32.50
C GLU A 504 17.48 7.58 32.53
N VAL A 505 17.41 8.68 31.77
CA VAL A 505 18.38 9.79 31.86
C VAL A 505 18.11 10.76 33.02
N GLY A 506 17.16 10.43 33.90
CA GLY A 506 16.89 11.08 35.16
C GLY A 506 15.92 12.26 35.09
N ALA A 507 15.00 12.30 34.13
CA ALA A 507 13.93 13.31 34.09
C ALA A 507 13.09 13.27 35.36
N ASN A 508 12.86 14.44 35.97
CA ASN A 508 11.93 14.59 37.10
C ASN A 508 10.60 15.18 36.64
N VAL A 509 10.61 15.83 35.48
CA VAL A 509 9.44 16.36 34.79
C VAL A 509 9.56 15.93 33.33
N ILE A 510 8.50 15.36 32.78
CA ILE A 510 8.35 15.14 31.33
C ILE A 510 7.17 15.97 30.86
N VAL A 511 7.34 16.65 29.72
CA VAL A 511 6.27 17.42 29.08
C VAL A 511 6.14 17.07 27.61
N ASP A 512 4.91 17.06 27.10
CA ASP A 512 4.63 16.94 25.67
C ASP A 512 3.62 18.00 25.19
N ASP A 513 3.67 18.29 23.90
CA ASP A 513 2.69 19.12 23.20
C ASP A 513 1.96 18.36 22.07
N VAL A 514 1.92 17.04 22.16
CA VAL A 514 1.61 16.14 21.04
C VAL A 514 0.21 15.55 21.19
N SER A 515 -0.53 15.46 20.08
CA SER A 515 -1.80 14.73 20.01
C SER A 515 -1.73 13.62 18.97
N VAL A 516 -1.96 12.38 19.40
CA VAL A 516 -1.83 11.16 18.60
C VAL A 516 -3.21 10.70 18.12
N TYR A 517 -3.38 10.56 16.79
CA TYR A 517 -4.68 10.28 16.18
C TYR A 517 -5.34 8.95 16.58
N ARG A 518 -4.54 7.96 17.01
CA ARG A 518 -4.96 6.54 17.10
C ARG A 518 -4.94 5.97 18.53
N GLU A 519 -5.01 6.84 19.53
CA GLU A 519 -5.18 6.40 20.92
C GLU A 519 -6.60 5.89 21.20
N PRO A 520 -6.78 4.90 22.11
CA PRO A 520 -8.12 4.38 22.40
C PRO A 520 -8.94 5.35 23.24
N PHE A 521 -10.16 5.66 22.81
CA PHE A 521 -11.04 6.62 23.51
C PHE A 521 -11.61 6.14 24.87
N PHE A 522 -11.64 4.82 25.10
CA PHE A 522 -12.36 4.22 26.24
C PHE A 522 -11.49 3.30 27.12
N GLN A 523 -10.17 3.24 26.87
CA GLN A 523 -9.20 2.47 27.65
C GLN A 523 -7.80 3.06 27.47
N ASP A 524 -6.89 2.80 28.41
CA ASP A 524 -5.54 3.38 28.36
C ASP A 524 -4.68 2.73 27.26
N GLY A 525 -4.23 3.55 26.30
CA GLY A 525 -3.27 3.15 25.27
C GLY A 525 -1.85 2.93 25.85
N ILE A 526 -0.93 2.44 25.01
CA ILE A 526 0.45 2.17 25.47
C ILE A 526 1.21 3.42 25.94
N ILE A 527 0.89 4.59 25.39
CA ILE A 527 1.45 5.89 25.81
C ILE A 527 0.98 6.21 27.24
N ALA A 528 -0.33 6.15 27.51
CA ALA A 528 -0.88 6.33 28.86
C ALA A 528 -0.31 5.31 29.88
N GLN A 529 -0.09 4.05 29.48
CA GLN A 529 0.56 3.05 30.33
C GLN A 529 2.03 3.38 30.62
N ALA A 530 2.78 3.96 29.68
CA ALA A 530 4.13 4.47 29.92
C ALA A 530 4.14 5.67 30.88
N VAL A 531 3.16 6.58 30.75
CA VAL A 531 2.97 7.69 31.71
C VAL A 531 2.73 7.16 33.13
N ASP A 532 1.82 6.20 33.30
CA ASP A 532 1.57 5.56 34.60
C ASP A 532 2.83 4.89 35.17
N GLU A 533 3.66 4.26 34.33
CA GLU A 533 4.91 3.63 34.76
C GLU A 533 5.92 4.65 35.32
N VAL A 534 6.11 5.80 34.66
CA VAL A 534 7.07 6.83 35.14
C VAL A 534 6.50 7.69 36.27
N VAL A 535 5.19 7.94 36.30
CA VAL A 535 4.52 8.59 37.44
C VAL A 535 4.62 7.71 38.70
N GLY A 536 4.58 6.39 38.54
CA GLY A 536 4.90 5.42 39.60
C GLY A 536 6.34 5.48 40.11
N GLN A 537 7.23 6.21 39.42
CA GLN A 537 8.65 6.41 39.74
C GLN A 537 8.97 7.85 40.16
N ASP A 538 7.96 8.58 40.66
CA ASP A 538 8.04 9.99 41.11
C ASP A 538 8.36 11.02 40.00
N VAL A 539 8.17 10.67 38.71
CA VAL A 539 8.23 11.64 37.59
C VAL A 539 6.90 12.39 37.46
N ALA A 540 6.96 13.72 37.29
CA ALA A 540 5.77 14.52 36.98
C ALA A 540 5.56 14.62 35.46
N TYR A 541 4.40 14.18 34.97
CA TYR A 541 4.06 14.20 33.54
C TYR A 541 3.01 15.28 33.22
N PHE A 542 3.20 16.02 32.12
CA PHE A 542 2.22 17.03 31.65
C PHE A 542 2.09 17.01 30.11
N SER A 543 0.88 16.72 29.61
CA SER A 543 0.54 16.89 28.19
C SER A 543 -0.25 18.18 27.95
N SER A 544 -0.17 18.70 26.72
CA SER A 544 -1.00 19.81 26.26
C SER A 544 -2.50 19.43 26.14
N ALA A 545 -3.38 20.41 26.25
CA ALA A 545 -4.84 20.17 26.25
C ALA A 545 -5.48 20.08 24.85
N GLY A 546 -4.69 20.20 23.77
CA GLY A 546 -5.20 20.29 22.40
C GLY A 546 -5.66 21.70 21.99
N ASN A 547 -5.26 22.17 20.80
CA ASN A 547 -5.70 23.45 20.22
C ASN A 547 -6.98 23.34 19.36
N PHE A 548 -7.80 22.33 19.63
CA PHE A 548 -8.94 21.92 18.80
C PHE A 548 -10.27 22.64 19.13
N GLU A 549 -10.26 23.61 20.05
CA GLU A 549 -11.43 24.40 20.52
C GLU A 549 -12.73 23.60 20.78
N ARG A 550 -13.56 23.44 19.74
CA ARG A 550 -14.86 22.74 19.70
C ARG A 550 -15.01 21.91 18.42
N THR A 551 -13.92 21.54 17.75
CA THR A 551 -13.95 20.68 16.56
C THR A 551 -14.12 19.21 16.95
N SER A 552 -15.22 18.91 17.64
CA SER A 552 -15.58 17.58 18.12
C SER A 552 -17.08 17.34 18.01
N TYR A 553 -17.46 16.07 17.85
CA TYR A 553 -18.85 15.62 17.93
C TYR A 553 -19.00 14.73 19.16
N GLU A 554 -19.94 15.06 20.05
CA GLU A 554 -20.29 14.22 21.19
C GLU A 554 -21.82 14.07 21.25
N SER A 555 -22.29 12.83 21.36
CA SER A 555 -23.68 12.49 21.53
C SER A 555 -23.81 11.14 22.22
N THR A 556 -24.85 10.93 23.03
CA THR A 556 -25.32 9.57 23.30
C THR A 556 -25.72 8.92 21.98
N PHE A 557 -25.40 7.63 21.80
CA PHE A 557 -25.78 6.86 20.63
C PHE A 557 -27.30 6.92 20.40
N ARG A 558 -27.70 7.20 19.16
CA ARG A 558 -29.09 7.14 18.67
C ARG A 558 -29.12 6.13 17.54
N SER A 559 -29.95 5.10 17.63
CA SER A 559 -30.09 4.11 16.57
C SER A 559 -30.83 4.70 15.36
N SER A 560 -30.15 4.87 14.22
CA SER A 560 -30.79 5.20 12.94
C SER A 560 -31.74 4.11 12.42
N GLY A 561 -31.55 2.87 12.89
CA GLY A 561 -32.21 1.68 12.34
C GLY A 561 -31.62 1.20 11.01
N GLN A 562 -30.65 1.91 10.44
CA GLN A 562 -29.85 1.47 9.29
C GLN A 562 -28.66 0.62 9.78
N ARG A 563 -28.21 -0.31 8.93
CA ARG A 563 -26.98 -1.06 9.15
C ARG A 563 -25.95 -0.72 8.08
N ILE A 564 -24.70 -0.54 8.52
CA ILE A 564 -23.50 -0.40 7.70
C ILE A 564 -22.49 -1.37 8.33
N ASP A 565 -21.81 -2.17 7.50
CA ASP A 565 -20.81 -3.18 7.91
C ASP A 565 -21.27 -4.11 9.06
N GLY A 566 -22.56 -4.44 9.06
CA GLY A 566 -23.18 -5.29 10.08
C GLY A 566 -23.60 -4.57 11.36
N ALA A 567 -23.03 -3.41 11.70
CA ALA A 567 -23.38 -2.65 12.90
C ALA A 567 -24.52 -1.63 12.66
N ILE A 568 -25.17 -1.15 13.72
CA ILE A 568 -26.23 -0.13 13.60
C ILE A 568 -25.58 1.26 13.54
N ALA A 569 -25.89 2.02 12.49
CA ALA A 569 -25.38 3.38 12.33
C ALA A 569 -26.04 4.35 13.33
N HIS A 570 -25.27 5.29 13.83
CA HIS A 570 -25.70 6.40 14.67
C HIS A 570 -26.53 7.41 13.86
N ASP A 571 -27.59 7.93 14.47
CA ASP A 571 -28.43 8.99 13.92
C ASP A 571 -27.93 10.36 14.37
N PHE A 572 -27.31 11.10 13.46
CA PHE A 572 -26.80 12.43 13.65
C PHE A 572 -27.89 13.50 13.79
N ASP A 573 -29.11 13.27 13.27
CA ASP A 573 -30.24 14.19 13.48
C ASP A 573 -30.66 14.17 14.97
N PRO A 574 -30.63 15.31 15.69
CA PRO A 574 -31.17 15.40 17.05
C PRO A 574 -32.71 15.51 17.08
N GLY A 575 -33.36 15.57 15.93
CA GLY A 575 -34.79 15.79 15.74
C GLY A 575 -35.62 14.52 15.56
N SER A 576 -36.33 14.43 14.43
CA SER A 576 -37.24 13.32 14.12
C SER A 576 -37.11 12.80 12.69
N GLY A 577 -36.09 13.25 11.95
CA GLY A 577 -35.63 12.57 10.76
C GLY A 577 -34.74 11.39 11.16
N VAL A 578 -33.96 10.92 10.19
CA VAL A 578 -32.82 10.03 10.41
C VAL A 578 -31.73 10.52 9.47
N ASP A 579 -30.62 10.97 10.04
CA ASP A 579 -29.39 11.25 9.30
C ASP A 579 -28.32 10.28 9.78
N PHE A 580 -28.05 9.23 9.00
CA PHE A 580 -27.08 8.19 9.35
C PHE A 580 -25.75 8.36 8.61
N LEU A 581 -25.60 9.48 7.88
CA LEU A 581 -24.52 9.78 6.95
C LEU A 581 -24.17 11.27 7.08
N GLN A 582 -23.52 11.65 8.18
CA GLN A 582 -23.17 13.04 8.45
C GLN A 582 -22.25 13.58 7.36
N GLN A 583 -22.79 14.44 6.51
CA GLN A 583 -21.98 15.26 5.62
C GLN A 583 -21.17 16.26 6.46
N ILE A 584 -19.86 16.31 6.23
CA ILE A 584 -18.99 17.39 6.70
C ILE A 584 -18.29 18.05 5.52
N SER A 585 -18.16 19.37 5.58
CA SER A 585 -17.36 20.14 4.62
C SER A 585 -15.92 20.22 5.13
N VAL A 586 -15.02 19.44 4.53
CA VAL A 586 -13.59 19.54 4.84
C VAL A 586 -13.03 20.73 4.07
N ARG A 587 -12.48 21.72 4.78
CA ARG A 587 -11.67 22.76 4.14
C ARG A 587 -10.30 22.19 3.87
N ASN A 588 -9.84 22.24 2.62
CA ASN A 588 -8.53 21.76 2.24
C ASN A 588 -7.45 22.75 2.71
N ARG A 589 -7.16 22.78 4.01
CA ARG A 589 -6.00 23.49 4.55
C ARG A 589 -4.74 22.69 4.22
N ALA A 590 -4.26 22.86 2.99
CA ALA A 590 -2.84 22.69 2.74
C ALA A 590 -2.04 23.54 3.74
N LEU A 591 -0.79 23.15 4.02
CA LEU A 591 0.08 23.82 5.00
C LEU A 591 0.68 25.14 4.47
N GLY A 592 -0.15 25.93 3.79
CA GLY A 592 0.09 27.31 3.36
C GLY A 592 -0.34 28.34 4.41
N ASP A 593 0.05 29.60 4.19
CA ASP A 593 -0.16 30.72 5.11
C ASP A 593 -1.62 30.82 5.61
N PRO A 594 -1.88 30.78 6.94
CA PRO A 594 -3.23 30.90 7.49
C PRO A 594 -3.93 32.26 7.21
N ALA A 595 -3.26 33.18 6.50
CA ALA A 595 -3.79 34.47 6.06
C ALA A 595 -4.16 34.57 4.57
N ASP A 596 -3.99 33.52 3.73
CA ASP A 596 -4.36 33.59 2.30
C ASP A 596 -5.76 32.97 2.01
N PRO A 597 -6.79 33.78 1.71
CA PRO A 597 -8.13 33.32 1.36
C PRO A 597 -8.30 32.96 -0.13
N SER A 598 -7.21 32.81 -0.89
CA SER A 598 -7.26 32.44 -2.33
C SER A 598 -6.98 30.97 -2.63
N ASP A 599 -6.62 30.18 -1.62
CA ASP A 599 -6.34 28.72 -1.71
C ASP A 599 -7.56 27.84 -1.31
N ASP A 600 -8.78 28.40 -1.40
CA ASP A 600 -10.04 27.67 -1.17
C ASP A 600 -10.35 26.74 -2.37
N ASP A 601 -9.71 25.56 -2.40
CA ASP A 601 -10.18 24.39 -3.15
C ASP A 601 -11.62 24.05 -2.72
N PRO A 602 -12.58 23.81 -3.63
CA PRO A 602 -13.96 23.45 -3.28
C PRO A 602 -14.01 22.35 -2.22
N ALA A 603 -14.76 22.62 -1.13
CA ALA A 603 -14.83 21.74 0.03
C ALA A 603 -15.20 20.31 -0.39
N LYS A 604 -14.31 19.36 -0.11
CA LYS A 604 -14.62 17.93 -0.27
C LYS A 604 -15.67 17.57 0.77
N GLU A 605 -16.79 17.01 0.30
CA GLU A 605 -17.82 16.45 1.18
C GLU A 605 -17.35 15.07 1.66
N LEU A 606 -17.00 14.96 2.94
CA LEU A 606 -16.80 13.66 3.57
C LEU A 606 -18.11 13.23 4.22
N VAL A 607 -18.49 11.97 4.02
CA VAL A 607 -19.64 11.34 4.65
C VAL A 607 -19.16 10.45 5.78
N ILE A 608 -19.59 10.73 7.02
CA ILE A 608 -19.22 9.94 8.19
C ILE A 608 -20.42 9.10 8.66
N ALA A 609 -20.20 7.79 8.78
CA ALA A 609 -21.06 6.90 9.55
C ALA A 609 -20.33 6.50 10.84
N LEU A 610 -20.95 6.74 12.00
CA LEU A 610 -20.50 6.15 13.26
C LEU A 610 -21.32 4.89 13.52
N GLN A 611 -20.64 3.78 13.79
CA GLN A 611 -21.25 2.48 14.02
C GLN A 611 -21.13 2.07 15.49
N TRP A 612 -22.10 1.32 16.00
CA TRP A 612 -22.01 0.72 17.34
C TRP A 612 -22.23 -0.80 17.27
N ASP A 613 -21.22 -1.54 17.70
CA ASP A 613 -21.28 -3.01 17.81
C ASP A 613 -21.89 -3.43 19.16
N SER A 614 -22.66 -4.52 19.19
CA SER A 614 -23.69 -4.78 20.22
C SER A 614 -23.41 -5.95 21.16
#